data_AF-A0A934S1R5-F1
#
_entry.id   AF-A0A934S1R5-F1
#
_cell.length_a   1.000
_cell.length_b   1.000
_cell.length_c   1.000
_cell.angle_alpha   90.00
_cell.angle_beta   90.00
_cell.angle_gamma   90.00
#
_symmetry.space_group_name_H-M   'P 1'
#
loop_
_entity.id
_entity.type
_entity.pdbx_description
1 polymer ?
#
loop_
_entity_poly.entity_id
_entity_poly.type
_entity_poly.pdbx_seq_one_letter_code
_entity_poly.pdbx_strand_id
1 'polypeptide(L)' 'MSKVLKVTPKTIVFDIVLCGIVWLLFTLWFKPHVPSEDATIINLVAGFTALPAAGTFYLCLQMFKVTLAHQRQLKAAKK' A
#
# COMPACT_ATOMS: atom_id res chain seq x y z
N MET A 1 10.98 3.76 -21.42
CA MET A 1 10.24 3.69 -20.14
C MET A 1 10.43 4.90 -19.22
N SER A 2 11.49 5.71 -19.33
CA SER A 2 11.85 6.73 -18.30
C SER A 2 10.95 7.97 -18.21
N LYS A 3 10.02 8.22 -19.15
CA LYS A 3 9.15 9.42 -19.14
C LYS A 3 7.78 9.24 -18.49
N VAL A 4 7.41 8.02 -18.09
CA VAL A 4 6.04 7.73 -17.65
C VAL A 4 5.85 8.05 -16.16
N LEU A 5 6.80 7.71 -15.29
CA LEU A 5 6.68 7.93 -13.85
C LEU A 5 7.78 8.87 -13.33
N LYS A 6 7.38 10.01 -12.75
CA LYS A 6 8.30 10.85 -11.96
C LYS A 6 8.38 10.26 -10.55
N VAL A 7 9.34 9.38 -10.32
CA VAL A 7 9.66 8.90 -8.97
C VAL A 7 10.37 10.03 -8.24
N THR A 8 9.68 10.64 -7.30
CA THR A 8 10.23 11.71 -6.43
C THR A 8 10.24 11.23 -4.98
N PRO A 9 11.14 11.76 -4.13
CA PRO A 9 11.15 11.43 -2.72
C PRO A 9 9.78 11.66 -2.05
N LYS A 10 9.09 12.73 -2.44
CA LYS A 10 7.74 13.05 -1.97
C LYS A 10 6.72 11.96 -2.31
N THR A 11 6.77 11.41 -3.53
CA THR A 11 5.87 10.32 -3.94
C THR A 11 6.18 9.00 -3.22
N ILE A 12 7.45 8.73 -2.90
CA ILE A 12 7.84 7.53 -2.15
C ILE A 12 7.32 7.64 -0.72
N VAL A 13 7.51 8.80 -0.07
CA VAL A 13 6.97 9.05 1.27
C VAL A 13 5.46 8.88 1.31
N PHE A 14 4.75 9.42 0.31
CA PHE A 14 3.30 9.24 0.19
C PHE A 14 2.91 7.76 0.08
N ASP A 15 3.57 7.00 -0.79
CA ASP A 15 3.27 5.57 -0.97
C ASP A 15 3.50 4.77 0.33
N ILE A 16 4.59 5.06 1.05
CA ILE A 16 4.93 4.39 2.32
C ILE A 16 3.90 4.73 3.41
N VAL A 17 3.53 6.00 3.53
CA VAL A 17 2.51 6.44 4.51
C VAL A 17 1.16 5.78 4.21
N LEU A 18 0.75 5.76 2.94
CA LEU A 18 -0.50 5.13 2.53
C LEU A 18 -0.47 3.61 2.80
N CYS A 19 0.65 2.95 2.50
CA CYS A 19 0.86 1.53 2.82
C CYS A 19 0.80 1.26 4.33
N GLY A 20 1.42 2.13 5.15
CA GLY A 20 1.37 2.04 6.60
C GLY A 20 -0.04 2.19 7.17
N ILE A 21 -0.86 3.09 6.60
CA ILE A 21 -2.27 3.22 6.98
C ILE A 21 -3.03 1.92 6.65
N VAL A 22 -2.82 1.35 5.46
CA VAL A 22 -3.46 0.09 5.06
C VAL A 22 -3.03 -1.07 5.97
N TRP A 23 -1.74 -1.14 6.32
CA TRP A 23 -1.22 -2.12 7.27
C TRP A 23 -1.88 -2.00 8.65
N LEU A 24 -2.05 -0.78 9.18
CA LEU A 24 -2.75 -0.54 10.44
C LEU A 24 -4.22 -1.01 10.38
N LEU A 25 -4.92 -0.70 9.28
CA LEU A 25 -6.31 -1.13 9.10
C LEU A 25 -6.45 -2.66 9.07
N PHE A 26 -5.57 -3.35 8.34
CA PHE A 26 -5.55 -4.81 8.34
C PHE A 26 -5.15 -5.40 9.70
N THR A 27 -4.20 -4.78 10.39
CA THR A 27 -3.83 -5.19 11.74
C THR A 27 -5.04 -5.12 12.67
N LEU A 28 -5.78 -4.01 12.66
CA LEU A 28 -7.00 -3.86 13.45
C LEU A 28 -8.08 -4.89 13.07
N TRP A 29 -8.20 -5.21 11.77
CA TRP A 29 -9.13 -6.23 11.28
C TRP A 29 -8.77 -7.64 11.80
N PHE A 30 -7.48 -7.98 11.84
CA PHE A 30 -7.04 -9.32 12.23
C PHE A 30 -7.00 -9.53 13.74
N LYS A 31 -6.89 -8.47 14.55
CA LYS A 31 -6.84 -8.58 16.02
C LYS A 31 -7.91 -9.48 16.66
N PRO A 32 -9.21 -9.38 16.30
CA PRO A 32 -10.25 -10.23 16.90
C PRO A 32 -10.17 -11.71 16.51
N HIS A 33 -9.39 -12.05 15.49
CA HIS A 33 -9.26 -13.41 14.96
C HIS A 33 -8.04 -14.15 15.53
N VAL A 34 -7.20 -13.49 16.32
CA VAL A 34 -6.04 -14.13 16.96
C VAL A 34 -6.53 -14.89 18.20
N PRO A 35 -6.36 -16.23 18.27
CA PRO A 35 -6.80 -17.02 19.42
C PRO A 35 -5.78 -16.90 20.57
N SER A 36 -5.74 -15.73 21.22
CA SER A 36 -4.88 -15.46 22.37
C SER A 36 -5.54 -14.42 23.28
N GLU A 37 -5.28 -14.51 24.58
CA GLU A 37 -5.72 -13.53 25.59
C GLU A 37 -4.63 -12.49 25.89
N ASP A 38 -3.39 -12.71 25.45
CA ASP A 38 -2.27 -11.80 25.68
C ASP A 38 -2.24 -10.71 24.61
N ALA A 39 -2.45 -9.46 25.03
CA ALA A 39 -2.43 -8.29 24.16
C ALA A 39 -1.13 -8.15 23.34
N THR A 40 0.01 -8.60 23.87
CA THR A 40 1.30 -8.54 23.18
C THR A 40 1.32 -9.50 21.99
N ILE A 41 0.85 -10.73 22.21
CA ILE A 41 0.79 -11.78 21.17
C ILE A 41 -0.24 -11.39 20.11
N ILE A 42 -1.41 -10.88 20.51
CA ILE A 42 -2.44 -10.42 19.59
C ILE A 42 -1.90 -9.35 18.64
N ASN A 43 -1.24 -8.33 19.17
CA ASN A 43 -0.71 -7.23 18.34
C ASN A 43 0.43 -7.69 17.42
N LEU A 44 1.31 -8.56 17.91
CA LEU A 44 2.44 -9.07 17.11
C LEU A 44 1.95 -9.96 15.97
N VAL A 45 1.08 -10.93 16.27
CA VAL A 45 0.58 -11.89 15.28
C VAL A 45 -0.32 -11.19 14.25
N ALA A 46 -1.23 -10.33 14.69
CA ALA A 46 -2.10 -9.56 13.80
C ALA A 46 -1.29 -8.61 12.89
N GLY A 47 -0.26 -7.96 13.45
CA GLY A 47 0.62 -7.08 12.69
C GLY A 47 1.45 -7.83 11.65
N PHE A 48 2.00 -9.00 12.03
CA PHE A 48 2.76 -9.86 11.13
C PHE A 48 1.89 -10.40 9.99
N THR A 49 0.67 -10.86 10.28
CA THR A 49 -0.29 -11.32 9.26
C THR A 49 -0.82 -10.20 8.37
N ALA A 50 -0.82 -8.94 8.83
CA ALA A 50 -1.16 -7.79 7.99
C ALA A 50 -0.07 -7.38 7.00
N LEU A 51 1.19 -7.80 7.18
CA LEU A 51 2.31 -7.41 6.31
C LEU A 51 2.11 -7.84 4.84
N PRO A 52 1.75 -9.11 4.53
CA PRO A 52 1.49 -9.52 3.15
C PRO A 52 0.37 -8.74 2.49
N ALA A 53 -0.73 -8.46 3.22
CA ALA A 53 -1.87 -7.70 2.69
C ALA A 53 -1.47 -6.25 2.33
N ALA A 54 -0.71 -5.59 3.21
CA ALA A 54 -0.14 -4.27 2.93
C ALA A 54 0.89 -4.31 1.78
N GLY A 55 1.70 -5.37 1.70
CA GLY A 55 2.63 -5.60 0.60
C GLY A 55 1.93 -5.74 -0.75
N THR A 56 0.84 -6.51 -0.82
CA THR A 56 0.01 -6.63 -2.02
C THR A 56 -0.59 -5.27 -2.41
N PHE A 57 -1.12 -4.52 -1.43
CA PHE A 57 -1.63 -3.16 -1.68
C PHE A 57 -0.54 -2.25 -2.29
N TYR A 58 0.68 -2.28 -1.75
CA TYR A 58 1.78 -1.50 -2.29
C TYR A 58 2.10 -1.87 -3.74
N LEU A 59 2.14 -3.15 -4.08
CA LEU A 59 2.36 -3.61 -5.46
C LEU A 59 1.24 -3.12 -6.40
N CYS A 60 -0.01 -3.25 -5.98
CA CYS A 60 -1.16 -2.73 -6.73
C CYS A 60 -1.11 -1.21 -6.92
N LEU A 61 -0.68 -0.47 -5.89
CA LEU A 61 -0.49 0.98 -5.97
C LEU A 61 0.57 1.36 -7.03
N GLN A 62 1.69 0.63 -7.09
CA GLN A 62 2.71 0.87 -8.12
C GLN A 62 2.16 0.61 -9.53
N MET A 63 1.44 -0.49 -9.74
CA MET A 63 0.80 -0.78 -11.03
C MET A 63 -0.24 0.27 -11.41
N PHE A 64 -1.06 0.71 -10.46
CA PHE A 64 -2.05 1.77 -10.67
C PHE A 64 -1.39 3.07 -11.14
N LYS A 65 -0.28 3.47 -10.51
CA LYS A 65 0.46 4.68 -10.90
C LYS A 65 0.99 4.59 -12.33
N VAL A 66 1.49 3.43 -12.76
CA VAL A 66 1.93 3.19 -14.15
C VAL A 66 0.76 3.42 -15.13
N THR A 67 -0.39 2.79 -14.87
CA THR A 67 -1.58 2.92 -15.72
C THR A 67 -2.10 4.36 -15.74
N LEU A 68 -2.17 5.02 -14.57
CA LEU A 68 -2.62 6.40 -14.45
C LEU A 68 -1.74 7.36 -15.24
N ALA A 69 -0.42 7.17 -15.17
CA ALA A 69 0.52 7.96 -15.94
C ALA A 69 0.34 7.78 -17.45
N HIS A 70 0.15 6.54 -17.90
CA HIS A 70 -0.13 6.25 -19.31
C HIS A 70 -1.45 6.91 -19.78
N GLN A 71 -2.54 6.77 -19.00
CA GLN A 71 -3.83 7.39 -19.32
C GLN A 71 -3.72 8.92 -19.40
N ARG A 72 -2.92 9.56 -18.55
CA ARG A 72 -2.67 11.01 -18.59
C ARG A 72 -1.94 11.43 -19.87
N GLN A 73 -1.00 10.64 -20.36
CA GLN A 73 -0.30 10.90 -21.63
C GLN A 73 -1.25 10.81 -22.82
N LEU A 74 -2.06 9.75 -22.87
CA LEU A 74 -3.07 9.57 -23.93
C LEU A 74 -4.07 10.75 -23.96
N LYS A 75 -4.50 11.22 -22.79
CA LYS A 75 -5.39 12.38 -22.68
C LYS A 75 -4.72 13.68 -23.15
N ALA A 76 -3.44 13.88 -22.86
CA ALA A 76 -2.69 15.05 -23.30
C ALA A 76 -2.45 15.08 -24.82
N ALA A 77 -2.24 13.91 -25.44
CA ALA A 77 -2.04 13.79 -26.89
C ALA A 77 -3.34 13.99 -27.71
N LYS A 78 -4.51 13.83 -27.08
CA LYS A 78 -5.82 14.12 -27.70
C LYS A 78 -6.21 15.60 -27.65
N LYS A 79 -5.46 16.43 -26.92
CA LYS A 79 -5.71 17.87 -26.77
C LYS A 79 -4.80 18.64 -27.72
#